data_AF-A0A1L9RXL2-F1
#
_entry.id   AF-A0A1L9RXL2-F1
#
_cell.length_a   1.000
_cell.length_b   1.000
_cell.length_c   1.000
_cell.angle_alpha   90.00
_cell.angle_beta   90.00
_cell.angle_gamma   90.00
#
_symmetry.space_group_name_H-M   'P 1'
#
loop_
_entity.id
_entity.type
_entity.pdbx_description
1 polymer ?
#
loop_
_entity_poly.entity_id
_entity_poly.type
_entity_poly.pdbx_seq_one_letter_code
_entity_poly.pdbx_strand_id
1 'polypeptide(L)'
;MTAQARSAYRALLREIPRRNLNSQTTTPLHNRIRAVFRTTEESESGAIRAQEAAQMAAYARAQRSYAELVDRYNPGSWLDEEERIRLTARRVGMELPVLGGKS
;
A
#
# COMPACT_ATOMS: atom_id res chain seq x y z
N MET A 1 -12.83 7.44 24.58
CA MET A 1 -11.75 7.53 23.58
C MET A 1 -11.01 8.85 23.71
N THR A 2 -9.71 8.84 24.04
CA THR A 2 -8.90 10.08 24.16
C THR A 2 -8.74 10.79 22.81
N ALA A 3 -8.44 12.10 22.82
CA ALA A 3 -8.22 12.87 21.60
C ALA A 3 -7.09 12.29 20.73
N GLN A 4 -6.01 11.83 21.38
CA GLN A 4 -4.88 11.18 20.72
C GLN A 4 -5.30 9.87 20.03
N ALA A 5 -6.04 8.99 20.71
CA ALA A 5 -6.54 7.74 20.13
C ALA A 5 -7.43 7.98 18.91
N ARG A 6 -8.30 8.99 18.96
CA ARG A 6 -9.15 9.38 17.82
C ARG A 6 -8.33 9.87 16.64
N SER A 7 -7.26 10.63 16.88
CA SER A 7 -6.37 11.13 15.83
C SER A 7 -5.62 9.99 15.13
N ALA A 8 -5.05 9.05 15.90
CA ALA A 8 -4.33 7.89 15.39
C ALA A 8 -5.26 6.95 14.59
N TYR A 9 -6.45 6.68 15.12
CA TYR A 9 -7.49 5.93 14.42
C TYR A 9 -7.84 6.54 13.06
N ARG A 10 -8.08 7.86 13.01
CA ARG A 10 -8.41 8.54 11.75
C ARG A 10 -7.24 8.57 10.77
N ALA A 11 -6.02 8.72 11.27
CA ALA A 11 -4.82 8.64 10.44
C ALA A 11 -4.74 7.26 9.78
N LEU A 12 -4.88 6.18 10.56
CA LEU A 12 -4.85 4.81 10.06
C LEU A 12 -5.93 4.54 9.01
N LEU A 13 -7.17 5.00 9.24
CA LEU A 13 -8.25 4.78 8.28
C LEU A 13 -8.06 5.51 6.95
N ARG A 14 -7.35 6.63 6.92
CA ARG A 14 -7.05 7.36 5.68
C ARG A 14 -6.02 6.64 4.81
N GLU A 15 -5.21 5.78 5.40
CA GLU A 15 -4.20 4.99 4.70
C GLU A 15 -4.81 3.79 3.95
N ILE A 16 -6.03 3.37 4.32
CA ILE A 16 -6.71 2.23 3.71
C ILE A 16 -7.38 2.67 2.40
N PRO A 17 -7.14 1.98 1.27
CA PRO A 17 -7.77 2.30 0.00
C PRO A 17 -9.31 2.30 0.10
N ARG A 18 -9.95 3.37 -0.34
CA ARG A 18 -11.41 3.40 -0.51
C ARG A 18 -11.72 2.63 -1.80
N ARG A 19 -12.46 1.52 -1.67
CA ARG A 19 -12.70 0.58 -2.79
C ARG A 19 -13.51 1.18 -3.95
N ASN A 20 -14.24 2.28 -3.74
CA ASN A 20 -15.01 2.97 -4.77
C ASN A 20 -15.45 4.36 -4.28
N LEU A 21 -15.65 5.29 -5.23
CA LEU A 21 -16.12 6.65 -4.95
C LEU A 21 -17.62 6.68 -4.58
N ASN A 22 -18.38 5.69 -5.05
CA ASN A 22 -19.84 5.65 -4.95
C ASN A 22 -20.38 4.71 -3.86
N SER A 23 -19.54 3.85 -3.26
CA SER A 23 -19.97 3.11 -2.07
C SER A 23 -19.47 3.82 -0.83
N GLN A 24 -20.42 4.42 -0.13
CA GLN A 24 -20.25 4.85 1.25
C GLN A 24 -20.06 3.66 2.21
N THR A 25 -20.03 2.42 1.70
CA THR A 25 -19.99 1.21 2.50
C THR A 25 -18.60 1.00 3.09
N THR A 26 -18.53 1.08 4.40
CA THR A 26 -17.35 0.73 5.20
C THR A 26 -16.92 -0.70 4.90
N THR A 27 -15.66 -0.90 4.50
CA THR A 27 -15.16 -2.26 4.25
C THR A 27 -15.19 -3.10 5.53
N PRO A 28 -15.24 -4.44 5.45
CA PRO A 28 -15.17 -5.31 6.62
C PRO A 28 -13.96 -5.00 7.52
N LEU A 29 -12.84 -4.59 6.93
CA LEU A 29 -11.64 -4.14 7.63
C LEU A 29 -11.88 -2.85 8.45
N HIS A 30 -12.58 -1.85 7.88
CA HIS A 30 -12.96 -0.64 8.61
C HIS A 30 -13.81 -0.99 9.84
N ASN A 31 -14.75 -1.92 9.70
CA ASN A 31 -15.61 -2.38 10.80
C ASN A 31 -14.80 -3.12 11.87
N ARG A 32 -13.86 -3.97 11.47
CA ARG A 32 -12.94 -4.68 12.39
C ARG A 32 -12.11 -3.69 13.20
N ILE A 33 -11.47 -2.73 12.54
CA ILE A 33 -10.63 -1.70 13.20
C ILE A 33 -11.51 -0.88 14.14
N ARG A 34 -12.69 -0.44 13.70
CA ARG A 34 -13.63 0.30 14.55
C ARG A 34 -14.05 -0.51 15.78
N ALA A 35 -14.30 -1.81 15.65
CA ALA A 35 -14.66 -2.67 16.77
C ALA A 35 -13.54 -2.75 17.80
N VAL A 36 -12.30 -2.98 17.38
CA VAL A 36 -11.11 -3.01 18.26
C VAL A 36 -10.96 -1.68 19.02
N PHE A 37 -11.15 -0.57 18.33
CA PHE A 37 -11.01 0.74 18.96
C PHE A 37 -12.15 1.08 19.94
N ARG A 38 -13.35 0.54 19.71
CA ARG A 38 -14.50 0.67 20.64
C ARG A 38 -14.37 -0.22 21.88
N THR A 39 -13.77 -1.41 21.78
CA THR A 39 -13.58 -2.29 22.94
C THR A 39 -12.49 -1.80 23.88
N THR A 40 -11.63 -0.89 23.43
CA THR A 40 -10.44 -0.45 24.18
C THR A 40 -10.61 0.94 24.81
N GLU A 41 -11.85 1.43 24.95
CA GLU A 41 -12.16 2.80 25.38
C GLU A 41 -11.80 3.10 26.85
N GLU A 42 -11.56 2.09 27.70
CA GLU A 42 -11.53 2.22 29.17
C GLU A 42 -10.29 1.63 29.89
N SER A 43 -9.33 1.06 29.16
CA SER A 43 -8.14 0.42 29.77
C SER A 43 -6.83 1.10 29.36
N GLU A 44 -5.77 0.91 30.14
CA GLU A 44 -4.39 1.32 29.82
C GLU A 44 -3.94 0.79 28.44
N SER A 45 -4.48 -0.36 28.03
CA SER A 45 -4.36 -0.93 26.69
C SER A 45 -4.79 0.02 25.58
N GLY A 46 -5.71 0.96 25.83
CA GLY A 46 -6.20 1.92 24.84
C GLY A 46 -5.13 2.91 24.38
N ALA A 47 -4.24 3.32 25.29
CA ALA A 47 -3.10 4.17 24.96
C ALA A 47 -2.09 3.41 24.08
N ILE A 48 -1.81 2.15 24.41
CA ILE A 48 -0.94 1.27 23.63
C ILE A 48 -1.51 1.09 22.21
N ARG A 49 -2.80 0.78 22.07
CA ARG A 49 -3.45 0.64 20.76
C ARG A 49 -3.44 1.92 19.94
N ALA A 50 -3.58 3.08 20.59
CA ALA A 50 -3.44 4.36 19.91
C ALA A 50 -2.02 4.55 19.35
N GLN A 51 -0.99 4.17 20.11
CA GLN A 51 0.40 4.24 19.67
C GLN A 51 0.68 3.27 18.50
N GLU A 52 0.21 2.02 18.59
CA GLU A 52 0.33 1.04 17.51
C GLU A 52 -0.33 1.52 16.22
N ALA A 53 -1.54 2.09 16.29
CA ALA A 53 -2.20 2.64 15.11
C ALA A 53 -1.45 3.84 14.52
N ALA A 54 -0.84 4.68 15.35
CA ALA A 54 0.00 5.77 14.87
C ALA A 54 1.24 5.23 14.13
N GLN A 55 1.89 4.18 14.67
CA GLN A 55 3.02 3.51 14.02
C GLN A 55 2.62 2.87 12.69
N MET A 56 1.50 2.15 12.63
CA MET A 56 0.99 1.57 11.39
C MET A 56 0.65 2.64 10.35
N ALA A 57 0.05 3.75 10.75
CA ALA A 57 -0.25 4.85 9.84
C ALA A 57 1.03 5.51 9.29
N ALA A 58 2.07 5.63 10.11
CA ALA A 58 3.38 6.13 9.68
C ALA A 58 4.05 5.16 8.68
N TYR A 59 4.02 3.87 8.97
CA TYR A 59 4.54 2.83 8.08
C TYR A 59 3.83 2.82 6.73
N ALA A 60 2.49 2.87 6.70
CA ALA A 60 1.72 2.90 5.46
C ALA A 60 2.05 4.12 4.59
N ARG A 61 2.23 5.30 5.22
CA ARG A 61 2.69 6.50 4.51
C ARG A 61 4.09 6.31 3.92
N ALA A 62 5.02 5.77 4.72
CA ALA A 62 6.37 5.49 4.26
C ALA A 62 6.38 4.50 3.08
N GLN A 63 5.51 3.49 3.10
CA GLN A 63 5.41 2.51 2.02
C GLN A 63 4.91 3.12 0.70
N ARG A 64 3.99 4.09 0.75
CA ARG A 64 3.58 4.84 -0.45
C ARG A 64 4.73 5.65 -1.02
N SER A 65 5.42 6.41 -0.16
CA SER A 65 6.57 7.21 -0.59
C SER A 65 7.69 6.32 -1.15
N TYR A 66 7.94 5.17 -0.54
CA TYR A 66 8.87 4.17 -1.06
C TYR A 66 8.45 3.69 -2.46
N ALA A 67 7.18 3.31 -2.66
CA ALA A 67 6.69 2.90 -3.96
C ALA A 67 6.86 3.99 -5.04
N GLU A 68 6.54 5.24 -4.71
CA GLU A 68 6.75 6.40 -5.60
C GLU A 68 8.24 6.62 -5.94
N LEU A 69 9.13 6.47 -4.95
CA LEU A 69 10.58 6.60 -5.14
C LEU A 69 11.12 5.48 -6.03
N VAL A 70 10.69 4.25 -5.81
CA VAL A 70 11.07 3.10 -6.63
C VAL A 70 10.65 3.30 -8.08
N ASP A 71 9.41 3.73 -8.32
CA ASP A 71 8.92 3.98 -9.68
C ASP A 71 9.70 5.09 -10.40
N ARG A 72 10.02 6.17 -9.68
CA ARG A 72 10.76 7.32 -10.25
C ARG A 72 12.21 7.01 -10.60
N TYR A 73 12.91 6.29 -9.71
CA TYR A 73 14.35 6.05 -9.86
C TYR A 73 14.69 4.71 -10.49
N ASN A 74 13.73 3.78 -10.54
CA ASN A 74 13.91 2.50 -11.20
C ASN A 74 12.73 2.18 -12.15
N PRO A 75 12.47 3.08 -13.14
CA PRO A 75 11.44 2.83 -14.13
C PRO A 75 11.84 1.60 -14.96
N GLY A 76 10.97 0.59 -14.99
CA GLY A 76 11.25 -0.67 -15.68
C GLY A 76 12.03 -1.70 -14.86
N SER A 77 12.19 -1.51 -13.54
CA SER A 77 12.73 -2.54 -12.63
C SER A 77 11.92 -3.84 -12.62
N TRP A 78 10.62 -3.71 -12.89
CA TRP A 78 9.66 -4.79 -13.03
C TRP A 78 9.75 -5.48 -14.40
N LEU A 79 10.51 -4.92 -15.35
CA LEU A 79 10.65 -5.40 -16.70
C LEU A 79 11.86 -6.35 -16.77
N ASP A 80 11.59 -7.61 -17.09
CA ASP A 80 12.66 -8.59 -17.29
C ASP A 80 13.60 -8.14 -18.42
N GLU A 81 14.88 -8.53 -18.32
CA GLU A 81 15.92 -8.12 -19.28
C GLU A 81 15.52 -8.52 -20.70
N GLU A 82 14.94 -9.71 -20.88
CA GLU A 82 14.47 -10.23 -22.16
C GLU A 82 13.37 -9.35 -22.77
N GLU A 83 12.42 -8.88 -21.95
CA GLU A 83 11.33 -8.01 -22.40
C GLU A 83 11.85 -6.61 -22.74
N ARG A 84 12.85 -6.11 -22.01
CA ARG A 84 13.54 -4.85 -22.32
C ARG A 84 14.26 -4.90 -23.66
N ILE A 85 15.01 -5.98 -23.92
CA ILE A 85 15.72 -6.18 -25.19
C ILE A 85 14.70 -6.25 -26.34
N ARG A 86 13.60 -6.98 -26.15
CA ARG A 86 12.52 -7.10 -27.15
C ARG A 86 11.89 -5.74 -27.47
N LEU A 87 11.52 -4.95 -26.46
CA LEU A 87 10.92 -3.62 -26.68
C LEU A 87 11.90 -2.65 -27.37
N THR A 88 13.18 -2.72 -27.01
CA THR A 88 14.23 -1.88 -27.63
C THR A 88 14.46 -2.27 -29.09
N ALA A 89 14.45 -3.57 -29.41
CA ALA A 89 14.57 -4.04 -30.79
C ALA A 89 13.36 -3.63 -31.64
N ARG A 90 12.13 -3.77 -31.12
CA ARG A 90 10.92 -3.32 -31.84
C ARG A 90 10.94 -1.82 -32.12
N ARG A 91 11.53 -1.01 -31.21
CA ARG A 91 11.70 0.44 -31.39
C ARG A 91 12.57 0.80 -32.61
N VAL A 92 13.49 -0.08 -33.01
CA VAL A 92 14.33 0.09 -34.22
C VAL A 92 13.82 -0.72 -35.43
N GLY A 93 12.60 -1.26 -35.36
CA GLY A 93 12.02 -2.08 -36.43
C GLY A 93 12.62 -3.48 -36.54
N MET A 94 13.28 -3.97 -35.49
CA MET A 94 13.93 -5.27 -35.44
C MET A 94 13.13 -6.23 -34.53
N GLU A 95 12.81 -7.43 -35.00
CA GLU A 95 12.19 -8.49 -34.20
C GLU A 95 13.30 -9.40 -33.66
N LEU A 96 13.35 -9.59 -32.33
CA LEU A 96 14.29 -10.55 -31.74
C LEU A 96 13.84 -11.98 -32.07
N PRO A 97 14.75 -12.87 -32.52
CA PRO A 97 14.42 -14.27 -32.67
C PRO A 97 14.04 -14.85 -31.31
N VAL A 98 12.98 -15.65 -31.28
CA VAL A 98 12.63 -16.43 -30.09
C VAL A 98 13.78 -17.42 -29.89
N LEU A 99 14.59 -17.22 -28.86
CA LEU A 99 15.63 -18.17 -28.50
C LEU A 99 14.91 -19.47 -28.11
N GLY A 100 14.88 -20.42 -29.05
CA GLY A 100 14.27 -21.72 -28.86
C GLY A 100 14.79 -22.35 -27.58
N GLY A 101 13.87 -22.77 -26.72
CA GLY A 101 14.20 -23.51 -25.50
C GLY A 101 15.13 -24.67 -25.83
N LYS A 102 16.23 -24.76 -25.08
CA LYS A 102 17.02 -25.99 -25.03
C LYS A 102 16.10 -27.10 -24.54
N SER A 103 16.02 -28.16 -25.34
CA SER A 103 15.52 -29.47 -24.92
C SER A 103 16.35 -30.05 -23.78
#